data_AF-A0A397SVH4-F1
#
_entry.id   AF-A0A397SVH4-F1
#
_cell.length_a   1.000
_cell.length_b   1.000
_cell.length_c   1.000
_cell.angle_alpha   90.00
_cell.angle_beta   90.00
_cell.angle_gamma   90.00
#
_symmetry.space_group_name_H-M   'P 1'
#
loop_
_entity.id
_entity.type
_entity.pdbx_description
1 polymer ?
#
loop_
_entity_poly.entity_id
_entity_poly.type
_entity_poly.pdbx_seq_one_letter_code
_entity_poly.pdbx_strand_id
1 'polypeptide(L)'
;MPLPEEKRLKHNASAICLDGNETFQKRWKLFTESSLFGLDWSNIYEIVCNTVPCNVACFRSKHCVTILSQYPYRHIQIVLRLYNSPSEILTGFDVDCCSVGFDGENVWALPRAHQAIIKQRNIIDLTRRSPSYEMRLAKYAERGFEIKVPLLERSRIDPTIYERNFEELSGLARLLVLERLNTPNNRFNYVKKKHERNFRPNHSKSGLYGSRRWRRVNNYGENKFENSNYETVILPYGPKYDAKRIMKFIYTRDMILNSSWYKENKER
;
A
#
# COMPACT_ATOMS: atom_id res chain seq x y z
N MET A 1 -7.45 9.59 11.87
CA MET A 1 -8.52 8.93 11.10
C MET A 1 -9.02 7.75 11.90
N PRO A 2 -10.13 7.89 12.64
CA PRO A 2 -10.71 6.77 13.35
C PRO A 2 -11.43 5.86 12.34
N LEU A 3 -11.40 4.56 12.57
CA LEU A 3 -12.10 3.61 11.72
C LEU A 3 -13.62 3.83 11.86
N PRO A 4 -14.42 3.58 10.82
CA PRO A 4 -15.86 3.43 10.97
C PRO A 4 -16.18 2.41 12.06
N GLU A 5 -17.25 2.62 12.81
CA GLU A 5 -17.62 1.76 13.95
C GLU A 5 -17.78 0.29 13.52
N GLU A 6 -18.31 0.05 12.33
CA GLU A 6 -18.43 -1.28 11.71
C GLU A 6 -17.10 -1.99 11.42
N LYS A 7 -15.99 -1.24 11.32
CA LYS A 7 -14.65 -1.76 11.04
C LYS A 7 -13.76 -1.84 12.28
N ARG A 8 -14.20 -1.28 13.41
CA ARG A 8 -13.48 -1.37 14.69
C ARG A 8 -13.72 -2.74 15.31
N LEU A 9 -12.68 -3.33 15.88
CA LEU A 9 -12.87 -4.42 16.80
C LEU A 9 -13.71 -3.95 18.01
N LYS A 10 -14.60 -4.82 18.48
CA LYS A 10 -15.42 -4.57 19.67
C LYS A 10 -14.51 -4.37 20.89
N HIS A 11 -15.00 -3.60 21.87
CA HIS A 11 -14.31 -3.48 23.16
C HIS A 11 -14.07 -4.89 23.75
N ASN A 12 -12.83 -5.19 24.15
CA ASN A 12 -12.34 -6.51 24.59
C ASN A 12 -12.18 -7.61 23.52
N ALA A 13 -12.36 -7.31 22.23
CA ALA A 13 -11.93 -8.24 21.19
C ALA A 13 -10.40 -8.21 21.08
N SER A 14 -9.76 -9.36 21.28
CA SER A 14 -8.31 -9.48 21.12
C SER A 14 -7.93 -9.27 19.66
N ALA A 15 -7.09 -8.28 19.39
CA ALA A 15 -6.42 -8.12 18.09
C ALA A 15 -5.17 -9.01 17.98
N ILE A 16 -5.27 -10.23 18.53
CA ILE A 16 -4.17 -11.19 18.65
C ILE A 16 -4.54 -12.41 17.82
N CYS A 17 -3.55 -13.08 17.24
CA CYS A 17 -3.71 -14.47 16.81
C CYS A 17 -3.90 -15.31 18.09
N LEU A 18 -5.14 -15.41 18.57
CA LEU A 18 -5.55 -15.99 19.86
C LEU A 18 -5.10 -17.44 20.08
N ASP A 19 -4.72 -18.11 19.01
CA ASP A 19 -4.68 -19.56 18.93
C ASP A 19 -3.23 -20.12 18.98
N GLY A 20 -2.28 -19.32 19.48
CA GLY A 20 -0.88 -19.71 19.68
C GLY A 20 -0.03 -19.83 18.41
N ASN A 21 1.25 -20.21 18.58
CA ASN A 21 2.21 -20.37 17.48
C ASN A 21 1.73 -21.37 16.44
N GLU A 22 1.14 -22.50 16.85
CA GLU A 22 0.66 -23.52 15.92
C GLU A 22 -0.40 -22.98 14.95
N THR A 23 -1.37 -22.23 15.47
CA THR A 23 -2.40 -21.65 14.62
C THR A 23 -1.88 -20.45 13.84
N PHE A 24 -0.94 -19.69 14.37
CA PHE A 24 -0.21 -18.70 13.58
C PHE A 24 0.48 -19.37 12.39
N GLN A 25 1.21 -20.47 12.59
CA GLN A 25 1.87 -21.23 11.52
C GLN A 25 0.85 -21.79 10.52
N LYS A 26 -0.29 -22.31 10.99
CA LYS A 26 -1.38 -22.77 10.11
C LYS A 26 -1.96 -21.62 9.26
N ARG A 27 -2.21 -20.45 9.88
CA ARG A 27 -2.71 -19.26 9.18
C ARG A 27 -1.65 -18.66 8.26
N TRP A 28 -0.38 -18.70 8.64
CA TRP A 28 0.75 -18.30 7.82
C TRP A 28 0.85 -19.18 6.58
N LYS A 29 0.74 -20.50 6.76
CA LYS A 29 0.70 -21.46 5.64
C LYS A 29 -0.49 -21.19 4.72
N LEU A 30 -1.67 -20.93 5.25
CA LEU A 30 -2.84 -20.56 4.44
C LEU A 30 -2.64 -19.22 3.73
N PHE A 31 -2.18 -18.20 4.44
CA PHE A 31 -1.97 -16.84 3.93
C PHE A 31 -0.93 -16.79 2.81
N THR A 32 0.15 -17.56 2.98
CA THR A 32 1.21 -17.70 1.98
C THR A 32 0.88 -18.75 0.93
N GLU A 33 -0.24 -19.47 1.04
CA GLU A 33 -0.57 -20.63 0.23
C GLU A 33 0.62 -21.63 0.16
N SER A 34 1.27 -21.82 1.31
CA SER A 34 2.50 -22.59 1.52
C SER A 34 3.74 -22.11 0.75
N SER A 35 3.65 -21.08 -0.09
CA SER A 35 4.76 -20.60 -0.95
C SER A 35 6.02 -20.19 -0.18
N LEU A 36 5.88 -19.88 1.11
CA LEU A 36 6.99 -19.50 1.99
C LEU A 36 7.28 -20.55 3.08
N PHE A 37 6.61 -21.70 3.07
CA PHE A 37 6.76 -22.73 4.09
C PHE A 37 8.03 -23.55 3.84
N GLY A 38 8.93 -23.61 4.83
CA GLY A 38 10.16 -24.41 4.73
C GLY A 38 11.18 -23.87 3.72
N LEU A 39 11.17 -22.56 3.45
CA LEU A 39 12.13 -21.92 2.55
C LEU A 39 13.58 -22.15 3.03
N ASP A 40 14.32 -22.98 2.29
CA ASP A 40 15.78 -22.92 2.27
C ASP A 40 16.19 -21.69 1.45
N TRP A 41 16.77 -20.71 2.15
CA TRP A 41 17.20 -19.43 1.58
C TRP A 41 18.33 -19.58 0.55
N SER A 42 18.94 -20.76 0.44
CA SER A 42 19.95 -21.09 -0.56
C SER A 42 19.36 -21.15 -1.98
N ASN A 43 18.06 -21.49 -2.13
CA ASN A 43 17.42 -21.63 -3.45
C ASN A 43 15.96 -21.17 -3.50
N ILE A 44 15.71 -19.93 -3.08
CA ILE A 44 14.38 -19.31 -2.98
C ILE A 44 13.58 -19.43 -4.30
N TYR A 45 14.22 -19.24 -5.44
CA TYR A 45 13.52 -19.26 -6.73
C TYR A 45 12.96 -20.64 -7.06
N GLU A 46 13.76 -21.70 -6.94
CA GLU A 46 13.30 -23.07 -7.19
C GLU A 46 12.18 -23.47 -6.24
N ILE A 47 12.27 -23.10 -4.95
CA ILE A 47 11.22 -23.40 -3.98
C ILE A 47 9.92 -22.72 -4.37
N VAL A 48 9.94 -21.44 -4.73
CA VAL A 48 8.72 -20.75 -5.17
C VAL A 48 8.15 -21.38 -6.44
N CYS A 49 8.99 -21.75 -7.41
CA CYS A 49 8.57 -22.45 -8.63
C CYS A 49 7.92 -23.82 -8.35
N ASN A 50 8.46 -24.58 -7.38
CA ASN A 50 7.95 -25.90 -7.03
C ASN A 50 6.66 -25.82 -6.19
N THR A 51 6.49 -24.75 -5.42
CA THR A 51 5.38 -24.61 -4.48
C THR A 51 4.15 -23.95 -5.12
N VAL A 52 4.37 -23.04 -6.07
CA VAL A 52 3.29 -22.30 -6.72
C VAL A 52 2.89 -23.01 -8.03
N PRO A 53 1.62 -23.44 -8.20
CA PRO A 53 1.16 -24.16 -9.40
C PRO A 53 0.89 -23.20 -10.58
N CYS A 54 1.77 -22.21 -10.81
CA CYS A 54 1.67 -21.28 -11.93
C CYS A 54 3.05 -20.94 -12.48
N ASN A 55 3.07 -20.34 -13.66
CA ASN A 55 4.33 -19.83 -14.20
C ASN A 55 4.85 -18.69 -13.31
N VAL A 56 6.09 -18.83 -12.88
CA VAL A 56 6.79 -17.83 -12.07
C VAL A 56 7.79 -17.10 -12.95
N ALA A 57 7.85 -15.77 -12.84
CA ALA A 57 8.87 -14.95 -13.48
C ALA A 57 9.58 -14.09 -12.45
N CYS A 58 10.84 -13.74 -12.68
CA CYS A 58 11.56 -12.82 -11.82
C CYS A 58 11.82 -11.51 -12.54
N PHE A 59 11.67 -10.40 -11.84
CA PHE A 59 12.19 -9.11 -12.30
C PHE A 59 13.04 -8.46 -11.22
N ARG A 60 14.10 -7.78 -11.63
CA ARG A 60 14.98 -7.02 -10.76
C ARG A 60 14.76 -5.53 -10.99
N SER A 61 14.44 -4.83 -9.92
CA SER A 61 14.49 -3.36 -9.85
C SER A 61 15.81 -2.90 -9.23
N LYS A 62 16.00 -1.58 -9.10
CA LYS A 62 17.19 -1.00 -8.48
C LYS A 62 17.44 -1.52 -7.05
N HIS A 63 16.38 -1.71 -6.27
CA HIS A 63 16.49 -1.99 -4.82
C HIS A 63 15.84 -3.31 -4.38
N CYS A 64 15.11 -3.98 -5.27
CA CYS A 64 14.41 -5.23 -4.95
C CYS A 64 14.46 -6.21 -6.13
N VAL A 65 14.55 -7.50 -5.82
CA VAL A 65 14.17 -8.59 -6.74
C VAL A 65 12.74 -9.01 -6.39
N THR A 66 11.88 -9.13 -7.39
CA THR A 66 10.51 -9.58 -7.15
C THR A 66 10.24 -10.83 -7.97
N ILE A 67 9.72 -11.84 -7.28
CA ILE A 67 9.24 -13.08 -7.85
C ILE A 67 7.74 -12.91 -8.11
N LEU A 68 7.38 -12.89 -9.39
CA LEU A 68 6.02 -12.72 -9.89
C LEU A 68 5.30 -14.06 -9.88
N SER A 69 4.35 -14.18 -8.97
CA SER A 69 3.33 -15.26 -8.96
C SER A 69 2.00 -14.79 -9.58
N GLN A 70 1.07 -15.71 -9.80
CA GLN A 70 -0.28 -15.43 -10.29
C GLN A 70 -1.30 -15.48 -9.16
N TYR A 71 -2.34 -14.64 -9.20
CA TYR A 71 -3.47 -14.73 -8.26
C TYR A 71 -4.01 -16.18 -8.19
N PRO A 72 -4.23 -16.75 -7.00
CA PRO A 72 -4.25 -16.10 -5.67
C PRO A 72 -2.88 -15.94 -4.98
N TYR A 73 -1.81 -16.50 -5.52
CA TYR A 73 -0.47 -16.42 -4.94
C TYR A 73 0.12 -15.01 -5.11
N ARG A 74 0.51 -14.39 -3.99
CA ARG A 74 1.06 -13.03 -3.97
C ARG A 74 2.49 -13.01 -4.51
N HIS A 75 2.88 -11.90 -5.14
CA HIS A 75 4.27 -11.68 -5.51
C HIS A 75 5.16 -11.58 -4.26
N ILE A 76 6.38 -12.10 -4.35
CA ILE A 76 7.36 -12.09 -3.26
C ILE A 76 8.43 -11.06 -3.61
N GLN A 77 8.65 -10.08 -2.75
CA GLN A 77 9.66 -9.04 -2.93
C GLN A 77 10.83 -9.25 -1.97
N ILE A 78 12.04 -9.37 -2.52
CA ILE A 78 13.31 -9.46 -1.81
C ILE A 78 13.99 -8.10 -1.89
N VAL A 79 14.07 -7.40 -0.76
CA VAL A 79 14.76 -6.11 -0.65
C VAL A 79 16.27 -6.36 -0.60
N LEU A 80 17.02 -5.71 -1.48
CA LEU A 80 18.47 -5.93 -1.65
C LEU A 80 19.33 -5.10 -0.70
N ARG A 81 18.72 -4.32 0.20
CA ARG A 81 19.46 -3.52 1.19
C ARG A 81 20.02 -4.44 2.26
N LEU A 82 21.33 -4.36 2.46
CA LEU A 82 22.02 -5.05 3.55
C LEU A 82 21.86 -4.26 4.86
N TYR A 83 21.72 -4.98 5.95
CA TYR A 83 21.62 -4.48 7.31
C TYR A 83 22.55 -5.28 8.20
N ASN A 84 23.08 -4.65 9.24
CA ASN A 84 24.04 -5.30 10.14
C ASN A 84 23.36 -6.23 11.14
N SER A 85 22.05 -6.03 11.41
CA SER A 85 21.28 -6.88 12.30
C SER A 85 19.79 -6.90 11.95
N PRO A 86 19.05 -7.95 12.36
CA PRO A 86 17.59 -7.99 12.25
C PRO A 86 16.90 -6.81 12.96
N SER A 87 17.47 -6.32 14.06
CA SER A 87 16.96 -5.16 14.80
C SER A 87 16.97 -3.88 13.93
N GLU A 88 18.01 -3.68 13.12
CA GLU A 88 18.10 -2.53 12.21
C GLU A 88 16.98 -2.55 11.17
N ILE A 89 16.62 -3.75 10.67
CA ILE A 89 15.49 -3.95 9.76
C ILE A 89 14.19 -3.54 10.44
N LEU A 90 13.91 -4.12 11.62
CA LEU A 90 12.65 -3.89 12.34
C LEU A 90 12.50 -2.43 12.76
N THR A 91 13.58 -1.78 13.18
CA THR A 91 13.57 -0.38 13.61
C THR A 91 13.42 0.60 12.46
N GLY A 92 13.83 0.22 11.25
CA GLY A 92 13.77 1.02 10.03
C GLY A 92 12.36 1.22 9.42
N PHE A 93 11.35 0.48 9.88
CA PHE A 93 9.98 0.67 9.40
C PHE A 93 9.36 1.97 9.94
N ASP A 94 8.69 2.69 9.04
CA ASP A 94 8.02 3.97 9.28
C ASP A 94 6.64 3.82 9.93
N VAL A 95 5.87 2.79 9.55
CA VAL A 95 4.54 2.48 10.08
C VAL A 95 4.67 1.45 11.20
N ASP A 96 4.10 1.75 12.37
CA ASP A 96 4.22 0.93 13.58
C ASP A 96 3.86 -0.54 13.35
N CYS A 97 2.69 -0.82 12.77
CA CYS A 97 2.21 -2.19 12.56
C CYS A 97 3.07 -3.02 11.59
N CYS A 98 3.97 -2.39 10.83
CA CYS A 98 4.88 -3.09 9.92
C CYS A 98 6.16 -3.59 10.60
N SER A 99 6.46 -3.15 11.83
CA SER A 99 7.73 -3.47 12.50
C SER A 99 7.70 -4.85 13.16
N VAL A 100 7.41 -5.88 12.35
CA VAL A 100 7.30 -7.29 12.71
C VAL A 100 8.20 -8.11 11.78
N GLY A 101 8.87 -9.12 12.31
CA GLY A 101 9.73 -10.05 11.57
C GLY A 101 9.43 -11.48 11.95
N PHE A 102 9.74 -12.41 11.05
CA PHE A 102 9.62 -13.84 11.28
C PHE A 102 10.89 -14.49 10.75
N ASP A 103 11.56 -15.28 11.59
CA ASP A 103 12.85 -15.92 11.27
C ASP A 103 12.71 -17.38 10.80
N GLY A 104 11.48 -17.89 10.70
CA GLY A 104 11.18 -19.28 10.39
C GLY A 104 10.66 -20.07 11.60
N GLU A 105 10.94 -19.60 12.82
CA GLU A 105 10.52 -20.23 14.07
C GLU A 105 9.72 -19.26 14.95
N ASN A 106 10.29 -18.08 15.20
CA ASN A 106 9.78 -17.06 16.11
C ASN A 106 9.31 -15.81 15.36
N VAL A 107 8.25 -15.20 15.90
CA VAL A 107 7.75 -13.89 15.45
C VAL A 107 8.29 -12.80 16.37
N TRP A 108 9.06 -11.89 15.81
CA TRP A 108 9.64 -10.74 16.49
C TRP A 108 8.82 -9.49 16.21
N ALA A 109 8.54 -8.68 17.23
CA ALA A 109 7.83 -7.42 17.06
C ALA A 109 8.41 -6.35 17.98
N LEU A 110 8.54 -5.12 17.46
CA LEU A 110 8.89 -3.99 18.32
C LEU A 110 7.70 -3.63 19.24
N PRO A 111 7.95 -3.04 20.42
CA PRO A 111 6.87 -2.64 21.33
C PRO A 111 5.80 -1.77 20.67
N ARG A 112 6.20 -0.88 19.74
CA ARG A 112 5.28 -0.05 18.95
C ARG A 112 4.38 -0.88 18.02
N ALA A 113 4.93 -1.90 17.36
CA ALA A 113 4.16 -2.77 16.47
C ALA A 113 3.15 -3.58 17.27
N HIS A 114 3.59 -4.13 18.41
CA HIS A 114 2.72 -4.85 19.32
C HIS A 114 1.55 -3.97 19.80
N GLN A 115 1.82 -2.74 20.23
CA GLN A 115 0.79 -1.79 20.63
C GLN A 115 -0.14 -1.40 19.48
N ALA A 116 0.40 -1.22 18.27
CA ALA A 116 -0.38 -0.85 17.09
C ALA A 116 -1.32 -1.97 16.63
N ILE A 117 -0.85 -3.22 16.70
CA ILE A 117 -1.64 -4.41 16.40
C ILE A 117 -2.75 -4.58 17.44
N ILE A 118 -2.42 -4.56 18.74
CA ILE A 118 -3.41 -4.70 19.83
C ILE A 118 -4.52 -3.66 19.73
N LYS A 119 -4.13 -2.40 19.51
CA LYS A 119 -5.06 -1.26 19.52
C LYS A 119 -5.65 -0.95 18.14
N GLN A 120 -5.28 -1.73 17.12
CA GLN A 120 -5.59 -1.45 15.72
C GLN A 120 -5.37 0.00 15.33
N ARG A 121 -4.22 0.57 15.71
CA ARG A 121 -3.90 1.98 15.43
C ARG A 121 -2.42 2.22 15.23
N ASN A 122 -2.06 2.96 14.18
CA ASN A 122 -0.72 3.48 13.95
C ASN A 122 -0.63 4.90 14.51
N ILE A 123 0.43 5.19 15.27
CA ILE A 123 0.69 6.53 15.78
C ILE A 123 1.58 7.25 14.77
N ILE A 124 1.26 8.52 14.49
CA ILE A 124 2.12 9.32 13.63
C ILE A 124 3.43 9.63 14.35
N ASP A 125 4.54 9.23 13.74
CA ASP A 125 5.90 9.57 14.13
C ASP A 125 6.63 10.22 12.95
N LEU A 126 6.83 11.53 13.03
CA LEU A 126 7.49 12.29 11.97
C LEU A 126 9.00 12.04 11.92
N THR A 127 9.61 11.52 12.99
CA THR A 127 11.05 11.22 13.02
C THR A 127 11.42 10.05 12.11
N ARG A 128 10.44 9.21 11.75
CA ARG A 128 10.60 8.02 10.90
C ARG A 128 9.90 8.17 9.55
N ARG A 129 9.52 9.40 9.19
CA ARG A 129 8.73 9.68 7.99
C ARG A 129 9.49 9.28 6.74
N SER A 130 8.98 8.28 6.04
CA SER A 130 9.41 7.91 4.70
C SER A 130 8.79 8.82 3.62
N PRO A 131 9.32 8.84 2.38
CA PRO A 131 8.72 9.58 1.27
C PRO A 131 7.28 9.15 0.91
N SER A 132 6.87 7.94 1.32
CA SER A 132 5.53 7.41 1.06
C SER A 132 4.70 7.22 2.32
N TYR A 133 5.12 7.81 3.44
CA TYR A 133 4.56 7.56 4.76
C TYR A 133 3.05 7.77 4.82
N GLU A 134 2.55 8.89 4.29
CA GLU A 134 1.12 9.21 4.30
C GLU A 134 0.30 8.20 3.49
N MET A 135 0.85 7.74 2.36
CA MET A 135 0.19 6.74 1.51
C MET A 135 0.19 5.37 2.18
N ARG A 136 1.29 5.00 2.85
CA ARG A 136 1.39 3.77 3.63
C ARG A 136 0.40 3.80 4.80
N LEU A 137 0.32 4.90 5.54
CA LEU A 137 -0.67 5.09 6.60
C LEU A 137 -2.10 4.92 6.07
N ALA A 138 -2.46 5.57 4.96
CA ALA A 138 -3.77 5.44 4.35
C ALA A 138 -4.08 4.00 3.89
N LYS A 139 -3.11 3.31 3.28
CA LYS A 139 -3.21 1.89 2.93
C LYS A 139 -3.52 1.01 4.13
N TYR A 140 -2.82 1.22 5.25
CA TYR A 140 -3.08 0.47 6.47
C TYR A 140 -4.39 0.87 7.16
N ALA A 141 -4.87 2.10 6.97
CA ALA A 141 -6.21 2.50 7.40
C ALA A 141 -7.31 1.75 6.65
N GLU A 142 -7.17 1.52 5.35
CA GLU A 142 -8.08 0.65 4.59
C GLU A 142 -8.07 -0.80 5.10
N ARG A 143 -6.94 -1.25 5.65
CA ARG A 143 -6.75 -2.59 6.25
C ARG A 143 -7.17 -2.67 7.72
N GLY A 144 -7.86 -1.66 8.26
CA GLY A 144 -8.39 -1.71 9.61
C GLY A 144 -7.44 -1.19 10.69
N PHE A 145 -6.52 -0.28 10.37
CA PHE A 145 -5.71 0.43 11.38
C PHE A 145 -6.03 1.93 11.45
N GLU A 146 -6.49 2.41 12.60
CA GLU A 146 -6.68 3.84 12.83
C GLU A 146 -5.36 4.61 12.74
N ILE A 147 -5.43 5.87 12.32
CA ILE A 147 -4.27 6.78 12.34
C ILE A 147 -4.45 7.75 13.50
N LYS A 148 -3.63 7.59 14.54
CA LYS A 148 -3.61 8.47 15.71
C LYS A 148 -2.62 9.60 15.48
N VAL A 149 -3.15 10.82 15.41
CA VAL A 149 -2.36 12.05 15.37
C VAL A 149 -2.42 12.68 16.77
N PRO A 150 -1.30 12.74 17.52
CA PRO A 150 -1.29 13.46 18.79
C PRO A 150 -1.73 14.91 18.60
N LEU A 151 -2.51 15.45 19.53
CA LEU A 151 -2.92 16.86 19.57
C LEU A 151 -3.79 17.34 18.39
N LEU A 152 -4.37 16.45 17.59
CA LEU A 152 -5.26 16.84 16.50
C LEU A 152 -6.62 17.31 17.01
N GLU A 153 -6.87 18.60 16.92
CA GLU A 153 -8.16 19.23 17.18
C GLU A 153 -8.91 19.49 15.87
N ARG A 154 -10.00 18.74 15.64
CA ARG A 154 -10.76 18.83 14.37
C ARG A 154 -11.44 20.18 14.15
N SER A 155 -11.78 20.89 15.22
CA SER A 155 -12.40 22.23 15.17
C SER A 155 -11.47 23.29 14.57
N ARG A 156 -10.15 23.08 14.62
CA ARG A 156 -9.14 24.03 14.14
C ARG A 156 -8.70 23.78 12.69
N ILE A 157 -9.31 22.80 12.03
CA ILE A 157 -8.98 22.46 10.66
C ILE A 157 -9.67 23.45 9.73
N ASP A 158 -8.87 24.20 8.96
CA ASP A 158 -9.38 25.05 7.89
C ASP A 158 -10.06 24.19 6.81
N PRO A 159 -11.37 24.36 6.53
CA PRO A 159 -12.07 23.61 5.49
C PRO A 159 -11.49 23.77 4.08
N THR A 160 -10.71 24.83 3.80
CA THR A 160 -10.11 25.06 2.48
C THR A 160 -9.06 24.01 2.10
N ILE A 161 -8.54 23.23 3.05
CA ILE A 161 -7.57 22.16 2.77
C ILE A 161 -8.11 21.13 1.77
N TYR A 162 -9.42 20.90 1.78
CA TYR A 162 -10.09 19.94 0.90
C TYR A 162 -10.22 20.45 -0.54
N GLU A 163 -9.92 21.74 -0.76
CA GLU A 163 -9.96 22.38 -2.07
C GLU A 163 -8.60 22.41 -2.77
N ARG A 164 -7.50 22.14 -2.05
CA ARG A 164 -6.14 22.18 -2.60
C ARG A 164 -5.86 20.99 -3.51
N ASN A 165 -4.93 21.17 -4.45
CA ASN A 165 -4.49 20.08 -5.32
C ASN A 165 -3.79 19.01 -4.48
N PHE A 166 -4.15 17.73 -4.68
CA PHE A 166 -3.63 16.62 -3.89
C PHE A 166 -2.12 16.46 -4.00
N GLU A 167 -1.55 16.77 -5.17
CA GLU A 167 -0.11 16.63 -5.45
C GLU A 167 0.74 17.63 -4.65
N GLU A 168 0.16 18.78 -4.31
CA GLU A 168 0.80 19.83 -3.51
C GLU A 168 0.68 19.59 -2.00
N LEU A 169 -0.19 18.65 -1.59
CA LEU A 169 -0.41 18.34 -0.18
C LEU A 169 0.65 17.40 0.36
N SER A 170 1.12 17.70 1.57
CA SER A 170 2.04 16.86 2.35
C SER A 170 1.59 16.76 3.81
N GLY A 171 2.07 15.73 4.51
CA GLY A 171 1.84 15.55 5.95
C GLY A 171 0.36 15.41 6.32
N LEU A 172 -0.03 16.08 7.41
CA LEU A 172 -1.38 16.02 7.97
C LEU A 172 -2.45 16.48 6.98
N ALA A 173 -2.19 17.52 6.19
CA ALA A 173 -3.16 18.01 5.21
C ALA A 173 -3.48 16.94 4.15
N ARG A 174 -2.44 16.23 3.68
CA ARG A 174 -2.59 15.11 2.75
C ARG A 174 -3.41 13.97 3.36
N LEU A 175 -3.14 13.63 4.62
CA LEU A 175 -3.90 12.61 5.36
C LEU A 175 -5.37 13.00 5.53
N LEU A 176 -5.68 14.24 5.88
CA LEU A 176 -7.06 14.71 6.02
C LEU A 176 -7.83 14.63 4.70
N VAL A 177 -7.17 14.95 3.58
CA VAL A 177 -7.77 14.79 2.25
C VAL A 177 -7.96 13.31 1.89
N LEU A 178 -7.00 12.44 2.22
CA LEU A 178 -7.16 10.99 2.04
C LEU A 178 -8.31 10.42 2.88
N GLU A 179 -8.51 10.90 4.10
CA GLU A 179 -9.62 10.49 4.97
C GLU A 179 -10.98 10.73 4.29
N ARG A 180 -11.17 11.93 3.72
CA ARG A 180 -12.48 12.39 3.25
C ARG A 180 -12.72 12.11 1.76
N LEU A 181 -11.67 12.21 0.96
CA LEU A 181 -11.71 12.22 -0.50
C LEU A 181 -10.84 11.10 -1.10
N ASN A 182 -10.87 9.93 -0.47
CA ASN A 182 -10.12 8.75 -0.92
C ASN A 182 -10.58 8.23 -2.28
N THR A 183 -11.90 8.28 -2.58
CA THR A 183 -12.43 7.73 -3.83
C THR A 183 -12.62 8.82 -4.90
N PRO A 184 -12.49 8.46 -6.19
CA PRO A 184 -12.83 9.36 -7.29
C PRO A 184 -14.26 9.92 -7.20
N ASN A 185 -15.20 9.10 -6.72
CA ASN A 185 -16.60 9.49 -6.58
C ASN A 185 -16.79 10.54 -5.48
N ASN A 186 -16.10 10.39 -4.33
CA ASN A 186 -16.15 11.37 -3.24
C ASN A 186 -15.60 12.72 -3.71
N ARG A 187 -14.53 12.73 -4.51
CA ARG A 187 -13.99 13.95 -5.12
C ARG A 187 -14.97 14.58 -6.10
N PHE A 188 -15.57 13.78 -6.98
CA PHE A 188 -16.57 14.27 -7.91
C PHE A 188 -17.76 14.91 -7.17
N ASN A 189 -18.28 14.25 -6.14
CA ASN A 189 -19.37 14.77 -5.32
C ASN A 189 -18.98 16.06 -4.58
N TYR A 190 -17.74 16.14 -4.08
CA TYR A 190 -17.23 17.36 -3.45
C TYR A 190 -17.17 18.54 -4.43
N VAL A 191 -16.63 18.32 -5.63
CA VAL A 191 -16.60 19.32 -6.71
C VAL A 191 -18.01 19.72 -7.14
N LYS A 192 -18.93 18.77 -7.28
CA LYS A 192 -20.33 19.03 -7.64
C LYS A 192 -21.01 19.94 -6.61
N LYS A 193 -20.90 19.63 -5.31
CA LYS A 193 -21.42 20.48 -4.23
C LYS A 193 -20.82 21.89 -4.23
N LYS A 194 -19.55 22.02 -4.62
CA LYS A 194 -18.89 23.34 -4.80
C LYS A 194 -19.51 24.13 -5.96
N HIS A 195 -19.81 23.48 -7.08
CA HIS A 195 -20.50 24.14 -8.20
C HIS A 195 -21.89 24.63 -7.81
N GLU A 196 -22.64 23.81 -7.06
CA GLU A 196 -23.95 24.17 -6.50
C GLU A 196 -23.86 25.38 -5.57
N ARG A 197 -22.92 25.38 -4.60
CA ARG A 197 -22.69 26.50 -3.67
C ARG A 197 -22.32 27.81 -4.38
N ASN A 198 -21.54 27.71 -5.46
CA ASN A 198 -21.07 28.88 -6.20
C ASN A 198 -22.05 29.30 -7.31
N PHE A 199 -23.28 28.77 -7.33
CA PHE A 199 -24.31 29.04 -8.33
C PHE A 199 -23.80 28.92 -9.78
N ARG A 200 -22.87 28.00 -10.03
CA ARG A 200 -22.30 27.81 -11.36
C ARG A 200 -23.29 27.02 -12.22
N PRO A 201 -23.62 27.49 -13.44
CA PRO A 201 -24.53 26.77 -14.31
C PRO A 201 -23.98 25.39 -14.67
N ASN A 202 -24.85 24.39 -14.67
CA ASN A 202 -24.48 23.04 -15.08
C ASN A 202 -24.18 23.04 -16.58
N HIS A 203 -22.94 22.72 -16.94
CA HIS A 203 -22.60 22.53 -18.34
C HIS A 203 -23.35 21.31 -18.89
N SER A 204 -23.89 21.38 -20.11
CA SER A 204 -24.63 20.28 -20.77
C SER A 204 -23.86 18.94 -20.81
N LYS A 205 -22.52 19.00 -20.76
CA LYS A 205 -21.62 17.83 -20.72
C LYS A 205 -21.02 17.50 -19.34
N SER A 206 -21.51 18.15 -18.27
CA SER A 206 -21.07 17.86 -16.89
C SER A 206 -21.42 16.41 -16.53
N GLY A 207 -20.42 15.62 -16.10
CA GLY A 207 -20.56 14.17 -15.84
C GLY A 207 -20.16 13.25 -17.00
N LEU A 208 -20.31 13.67 -18.26
CA LEU A 208 -19.90 12.86 -19.43
C LEU A 208 -18.38 12.76 -19.58
N TYR A 209 -17.66 13.87 -19.34
CA TYR A 209 -16.18 13.94 -19.41
C TYR A 209 -15.50 13.17 -18.27
N GLY A 210 -16.11 13.15 -17.08
CA GLY A 210 -15.65 12.34 -15.97
C GLY A 210 -15.84 10.86 -16.25
N SER A 211 -17.01 10.47 -16.76
CA SER A 211 -17.37 9.05 -16.90
C SER A 211 -16.42 8.25 -17.81
N ARG A 212 -15.89 8.82 -18.90
CA ARG A 212 -15.00 8.09 -19.83
C ARG A 212 -13.56 7.95 -19.34
N ARG A 213 -13.00 9.02 -18.75
CA ARG A 213 -11.64 9.00 -18.17
C ARG A 213 -11.61 8.12 -16.91
N TRP A 214 -12.64 8.21 -16.06
CA TRP A 214 -12.73 7.41 -14.84
C TRP A 214 -13.23 5.97 -15.09
N ARG A 215 -14.02 5.66 -16.12
CA ARG A 215 -14.35 4.25 -16.48
C ARG A 215 -13.15 3.45 -16.97
N ARG A 216 -12.24 4.04 -17.74
CA ARG A 216 -10.97 3.36 -18.11
C ARG A 216 -10.12 3.08 -16.88
N VAL A 217 -10.17 3.98 -15.89
CA VAL A 217 -9.48 3.83 -14.61
C VAL A 217 -10.17 2.81 -13.71
N ASN A 218 -11.50 2.66 -13.72
CA ASN A 218 -12.19 1.60 -12.95
C ASN A 218 -11.86 0.16 -13.38
N ASN A 219 -11.31 -0.05 -14.58
CA ASN A 219 -10.78 -1.37 -15.00
C ASN A 219 -9.37 -1.63 -14.45
N TYR A 220 -8.71 -0.61 -13.93
CA TYR A 220 -7.54 -0.70 -13.06
C TYR A 220 -8.07 -0.60 -11.62
N GLY A 221 -8.09 -1.70 -10.88
CA GLY A 221 -8.37 -1.70 -9.44
C GLY A 221 -7.30 -0.95 -8.61
N GLU A 222 -6.54 -0.06 -9.23
CA GLU A 222 -5.52 0.75 -8.59
C GLU A 222 -6.18 2.03 -8.10
N ASN A 223 -6.38 2.12 -6.78
CA ASN A 223 -6.44 3.42 -6.15
C ASN A 223 -5.22 4.20 -6.67
N LYS A 224 -5.44 5.33 -7.35
CA LYS A 224 -4.38 6.28 -7.77
C LYS A 224 -3.47 6.73 -6.61
N PHE A 225 -3.84 6.34 -5.39
CA PHE A 225 -3.23 6.60 -4.10
C PHE A 225 -2.29 5.46 -3.65
N GLU A 226 -2.16 4.36 -4.40
CA GLU A 226 -1.14 3.33 -4.14
C GLU A 226 0.25 3.71 -4.68
N ASN A 227 0.50 4.98 -4.97
CA ASN A 227 1.84 5.45 -5.30
C ASN A 227 2.69 5.50 -4.02
N SER A 228 3.22 4.36 -3.59
CA SER A 228 4.41 4.38 -2.76
C SER A 228 5.60 4.72 -3.65
N ASN A 229 6.21 5.89 -3.45
CA ASN A 229 7.43 6.34 -4.13
C ASN A 229 8.65 5.39 -4.02
N TYR A 230 8.50 4.23 -3.36
CA TYR A 230 9.50 3.16 -3.33
C TYR A 230 9.47 2.27 -4.57
N GLU A 231 8.35 2.23 -5.29
CA GLU A 231 8.19 1.38 -6.46
C GLU A 231 8.46 2.17 -7.74
N THR A 232 9.60 1.93 -8.36
CA THR A 232 9.88 2.39 -9.74
C THR A 232 8.87 1.83 -10.74
N VAL A 233 8.26 0.68 -10.42
CA VAL A 233 7.25 0.00 -11.23
C VAL A 233 6.17 -0.55 -10.31
N ILE A 234 4.93 -0.07 -10.47
CA ILE A 234 3.75 -0.64 -9.81
C ILE A 234 3.41 -1.94 -10.54
N LEU A 235 3.32 -3.02 -9.79
CA LEU A 235 2.99 -4.34 -10.32
C LEU A 235 1.49 -4.58 -10.20
N PRO A 236 0.78 -4.80 -11.31
CA PRO A 236 -0.63 -5.11 -11.23
C PRO A 236 -0.82 -6.52 -10.65
N TYR A 237 -1.82 -6.67 -9.79
CA TYR A 237 -2.17 -7.94 -9.17
C TYR A 237 -3.65 -8.25 -9.32
N GLY A 238 -3.98 -9.50 -9.67
CA GLY A 238 -5.36 -9.99 -9.75
C GLY A 238 -5.54 -11.13 -10.74
N PRO A 239 -6.76 -11.70 -10.84
CA PRO A 239 -7.03 -12.90 -11.65
C PRO A 239 -6.70 -12.77 -13.14
N LYS A 240 -6.69 -11.53 -13.67
CA LYS A 240 -6.42 -11.23 -15.08
C LYS A 240 -4.92 -11.12 -15.40
N TYR A 241 -4.07 -11.07 -14.38
CA TYR A 241 -2.64 -10.81 -14.51
C TYR A 241 -1.86 -12.09 -14.27
N ASP A 242 -1.32 -12.64 -15.36
CA ASP A 242 -0.36 -13.75 -15.37
C ASP A 242 1.07 -13.20 -15.50
N ALA A 243 2.07 -13.96 -15.06
CA ALA A 243 3.49 -13.61 -15.11
C ALA A 243 3.90 -13.13 -16.51
N LYS A 244 3.45 -13.78 -17.59
CA LYS A 244 3.74 -13.36 -18.97
C LYS A 244 3.18 -11.98 -19.30
N ARG A 245 1.96 -11.66 -18.85
CA ARG A 245 1.32 -10.35 -19.07
C ARG A 245 2.04 -9.26 -18.29
N ILE A 246 2.40 -9.54 -17.04
CA ILE A 246 3.14 -8.61 -16.19
C ILE A 246 4.53 -8.36 -16.79
N MET A 247 5.24 -9.39 -17.23
CA MET A 247 6.54 -9.25 -17.89
C MET A 247 6.47 -8.41 -19.17
N LYS A 248 5.44 -8.61 -20.01
CA LYS A 248 5.23 -7.76 -21.19
C LYS A 248 4.97 -6.30 -20.80
N PHE A 249 4.20 -6.06 -19.74
CA PHE A 249 3.95 -4.72 -19.20
C PHE A 249 5.24 -4.05 -18.69
N ILE A 250 6.06 -4.78 -17.92
CA ILE A 250 7.34 -4.32 -17.41
C ILE A 250 8.29 -4.00 -18.58
N TYR A 251 8.42 -4.90 -19.56
CA TYR A 251 9.28 -4.69 -20.72
C TYR A 251 8.87 -3.43 -21.51
N THR A 252 7.57 -3.22 -21.72
CA THR A 252 7.06 -2.02 -22.39
C THR A 252 7.42 -0.75 -21.60
N ARG A 253 7.29 -0.78 -20.27
CA ARG A 253 7.67 0.33 -19.38
C ARG A 253 9.17 0.57 -19.39
N ASP A 254 9.97 -0.48 -19.32
CA ASP A 254 11.43 -0.42 -19.33
C ASP A 254 11.96 0.17 -20.63
N MET A 255 11.43 -0.26 -21.78
CA MET A 255 11.74 0.35 -23.08
C MET A 255 11.47 1.85 -23.11
N ILE A 256 10.38 2.31 -22.49
CA ILE A 256 10.05 3.75 -22.43
C ILE A 256 11.02 4.47 -21.50
N LEU A 257 11.27 3.94 -20.30
CA LEU A 257 12.13 4.54 -19.28
C LEU A 257 13.60 4.58 -19.71
N ASN A 258 14.06 3.60 -20.48
CA ASN A 258 15.43 3.52 -21.01
C ASN A 258 15.54 4.08 -22.44
N SER A 259 14.45 4.63 -23.00
CA SER A 259 14.53 5.28 -24.31
C SER A 259 15.34 6.57 -24.25
N SER A 260 16.06 6.87 -25.32
CA SER A 260 16.80 8.14 -25.50
C SER A 260 15.89 9.38 -25.50
N TRP A 261 14.59 9.18 -25.69
CA TRP A 261 13.58 10.23 -25.72
C TRP A 261 13.05 10.60 -24.32
N TYR A 262 13.34 9.78 -23.30
CA TYR A 262 12.88 10.02 -21.94
C TYR A 262 13.60 11.22 -21.32
N LYS A 263 12.85 12.22 -20.87
CA LYS A 263 13.39 13.53 -20.47
C LYS A 263 14.41 13.44 -19.32
N GLU A 264 14.23 12.53 -18.37
CA GLU A 264 15.15 12.35 -17.25
C GLU A 264 16.47 11.68 -17.64
N ASN A 265 16.55 11.04 -18.82
CA ASN A 265 17.80 10.47 -19.34
C ASN A 265 18.63 11.47 -20.13
N LYS A 266 18.11 12.68 -20.42
CA LYS A 266 18.84 13.70 -21.17
C LYS A 266 19.90 14.44 -20.32
N GLU A 267 19.85 14.27 -19.01
CA GLU A 267 20.77 14.88 -18.04
C GLU A 267 21.71 13.84 -17.39
N ARG A 268 21.72 12.60 -17.90
CA ARG A 268 22.65 11.52 -17.51
C ARG A 268 23.73 11.34 -18.57
#